data_AF-A0A356UEZ2-F1
#
_entry.id   AF-A0A356UEZ2-F1
#
_cell.length_a   1.000
_cell.length_b   1.000
_cell.length_c   1.000
_cell.angle_alpha   90.00
_cell.angle_beta   90.00
_cell.angle_gamma   90.00
#
_symmetry.space_group_name_H-M   'P 1'
#
loop_
_entity.id
_entity.type
_entity.pdbx_description
1 polymer ?
#
loop_
_entity_poly.entity_id
_entity_poly.type
_entity_poly.pdbx_seq_one_letter_code
_entity_poly.pdbx_strand_id
1 'polypeptide(L)'
;MEKDMKPIEEGNAEIINEKCHPIMFPMLQYEQIASYYTEEPLYIRAKHNKEDKLNTYEQILRMRYTIPNDKINSWCIYSEEREYPFKKGKQSGLIIRNVIWDRKRDTNIVKGNPSIKEQKRWPTIYIKSIYLTNDKSDDLIKEIKEFDQLIWRGIILKKRDTKEHPLWLDLEVMRWFDWGQVKTTWSPYEMMNHEIEMQIIKFNDILEEYKNNEHAKIYQMDLDYLIPLEVFKKHTQGI
;
A
#
# COMPACT_ATOMS: atom_id res chain seq x y z
N MET A 1 1.34 -31.34 -21.52
CA MET A 1 1.17 -30.79 -20.16
C MET A 1 2.55 -30.42 -19.68
N GLU A 2 2.85 -29.13 -19.54
CA GLU A 2 4.05 -28.73 -18.80
C GLU A 2 3.91 -29.27 -17.37
N LYS A 3 4.94 -29.95 -16.89
CA LYS A 3 5.02 -30.43 -15.52
C LYS A 3 5.00 -29.17 -14.64
N ASP A 4 4.13 -29.12 -13.65
CA ASP A 4 4.14 -28.06 -12.64
C ASP A 4 5.51 -28.06 -11.95
N MET A 5 6.39 -27.14 -12.35
CA MET A 5 7.76 -27.06 -11.86
C MET A 5 7.80 -26.08 -10.70
N LYS A 6 7.73 -26.63 -9.49
CA LYS A 6 8.06 -25.87 -8.28
C LYS A 6 9.53 -25.41 -8.31
N PRO A 7 9.86 -24.27 -7.68
CA PRO A 7 11.25 -23.91 -7.43
C PRO A 7 12.01 -25.07 -6.77
N ILE A 8 13.27 -25.25 -7.15
CA ILE A 8 14.17 -26.24 -6.56
C ILE A 8 15.03 -25.51 -5.54
N GLU A 9 14.90 -25.88 -4.26
CA GLU A 9 15.73 -25.36 -3.18
C GLU A 9 16.99 -26.23 -3.06
N GLU A 10 18.15 -25.62 -3.31
CA GLU A 10 19.46 -26.27 -3.22
C GLU A 10 20.31 -25.60 -2.13
N GLY A 11 21.14 -26.39 -1.45
CA GLY A 11 21.99 -25.87 -0.38
C GLY A 11 23.00 -26.89 0.12
N ASN A 12 23.68 -26.57 1.21
CA ASN A 12 24.66 -27.46 1.85
C ASN A 12 24.01 -28.53 2.76
N ALA A 13 22.68 -28.60 2.81
CA ALA A 13 21.95 -29.61 3.54
C ALA A 13 21.50 -30.73 2.59
N GLU A 14 21.68 -31.98 2.99
CA GLU A 14 21.27 -33.16 2.23
C GLU A 14 19.74 -33.26 2.07
N ILE A 15 18.98 -32.75 3.03
CA ILE A 15 17.51 -32.73 3.02
C ILE A 15 17.03 -31.34 3.42
N ILE A 16 16.35 -30.67 2.51
CA ILE A 16 15.69 -29.39 2.76
C ILE A 16 14.18 -29.62 2.74
N ASN A 17 13.51 -29.28 3.85
CA ASN A 17 12.06 -29.41 3.98
C ASN A 17 11.44 -28.02 4.22
N GLU A 18 10.52 -27.61 3.36
CA GLU A 18 9.72 -26.40 3.57
C GLU A 18 8.65 -26.66 4.64
N LYS A 19 8.68 -25.88 5.73
CA LYS A 19 7.70 -25.96 6.83
C LYS A 19 7.18 -24.58 7.17
N CYS A 20 5.90 -24.48 7.49
CA CYS A 20 5.27 -23.26 7.96
C CYS A 20 5.00 -23.36 9.46
N HIS A 21 5.79 -22.67 10.27
CA HIS A 21 5.57 -22.52 11.71
C HIS A 21 5.05 -21.11 12.02
N PRO A 22 4.24 -20.93 13.07
CA PRO A 22 3.71 -19.62 13.41
C PRO A 22 4.78 -18.68 13.96
N ILE A 23 4.59 -17.39 13.72
CA ILE A 23 5.50 -16.34 14.20
C ILE A 23 5.24 -16.12 15.69
N MET A 24 6.20 -16.45 16.56
CA MET A 24 6.07 -16.34 18.02
C MET A 24 6.30 -14.91 18.58
N PHE A 25 6.37 -13.91 17.70
CA PHE A 25 6.62 -12.51 18.04
C PHE A 25 5.40 -11.65 17.67
N PRO A 26 4.60 -11.21 18.67
CA PRO A 26 3.38 -10.43 18.44
C PRO A 26 3.52 -9.24 17.49
N MET A 27 4.59 -8.46 17.64
CA MET A 27 4.81 -7.29 16.78
C MET A 27 5.14 -7.68 15.35
N LEU A 28 5.84 -8.79 15.11
CA LEU A 28 6.07 -9.30 13.77
C LEU A 28 4.77 -9.86 13.15
N GLN A 29 3.92 -10.52 13.93
CA GLN A 29 2.58 -10.93 13.47
C GLN A 29 1.75 -9.72 13.02
N TYR A 30 1.71 -8.66 13.83
CA TYR A 30 1.02 -7.42 13.50
C TYR A 30 1.61 -6.72 12.28
N GLU A 31 2.93 -6.67 12.17
CA GLU A 31 3.62 -6.07 11.03
C GLU A 31 3.33 -6.81 9.72
N GLN A 32 3.29 -8.14 9.72
CA GLN A 32 2.90 -8.91 8.53
C GLN A 32 1.46 -8.63 8.10
N ILE A 33 0.53 -8.63 9.07
CA ILE A 33 -0.89 -8.33 8.80
C ILE A 33 -1.04 -6.89 8.30
N ALA A 34 -0.41 -5.92 8.96
CA ALA A 34 -0.44 -4.53 8.56
C ALA A 34 0.18 -4.31 7.19
N SER A 35 1.32 -4.95 6.90
CA SER A 35 1.96 -4.88 5.58
C SER A 35 1.00 -5.36 4.49
N TYR A 36 0.33 -6.50 4.71
CA TYR A 36 -0.68 -7.01 3.80
C TYR A 36 -1.79 -5.98 3.55
N TYR A 37 -2.36 -5.37 4.58
CA TYR A 37 -3.37 -4.31 4.42
C TYR A 37 -2.85 -3.06 3.71
N THR A 38 -1.58 -2.69 3.89
CA THR A 38 -1.00 -1.49 3.28
C THR A 38 -0.64 -1.68 1.80
N GLU A 39 -0.51 -2.92 1.35
CA GLU A 39 -0.15 -3.27 -0.03
C GLU A 39 -1.36 -3.71 -0.85
N GLU A 40 -2.28 -4.47 -0.24
CA GLU A 40 -3.47 -5.04 -0.86
C GLU A 40 -4.75 -4.23 -0.57
N PRO A 41 -5.80 -4.35 -1.42
CA PRO A 41 -5.85 -5.18 -2.61
C PRO A 41 -5.13 -4.55 -3.82
N LEU A 42 -4.72 -5.37 -4.78
CA LEU A 42 -4.22 -4.87 -6.06
C LEU A 42 -5.36 -4.41 -6.99
N TYR A 43 -6.56 -4.93 -6.76
CA TYR A 43 -7.77 -4.61 -7.53
C TYR A 43 -8.92 -4.21 -6.61
N ILE A 44 -9.67 -3.20 -7.01
CA ILE A 44 -10.94 -2.83 -6.40
C ILE A 44 -11.99 -2.84 -7.50
N ARG A 45 -13.13 -3.48 -7.24
CA ARG A 45 -14.24 -3.48 -8.19
C ARG A 45 -15.37 -2.61 -7.66
N ALA A 46 -15.95 -1.73 -8.46
CA ALA A 46 -16.95 -0.79 -7.97
C ALA A 46 -18.14 -0.60 -8.92
N LYS A 47 -19.30 -0.31 -8.34
CA LYS A 47 -20.52 0.11 -9.03
C LYS A 47 -20.98 1.46 -8.51
N HIS A 48 -21.27 2.41 -9.38
CA HIS A 48 -21.75 3.72 -8.97
C HIS A 48 -23.23 3.67 -8.62
N ASN A 49 -24.03 3.11 -9.51
CA ASN A 49 -25.45 2.83 -9.32
C ASN A 49 -25.72 1.32 -9.26
N LYS A 50 -26.89 0.95 -8.75
CA LYS A 50 -27.31 -0.45 -8.60
C LYS A 50 -27.31 -1.22 -9.93
N GLU A 51 -27.74 -0.55 -11.00
CA GLU A 51 -27.88 -1.13 -12.34
C GLU A 51 -26.58 -1.11 -13.14
N ASP A 52 -25.53 -0.43 -12.64
CA ASP A 52 -24.26 -0.34 -13.35
C ASP A 52 -23.52 -1.68 -13.33
N LYS A 53 -22.69 -1.86 -14.36
CA LYS A 53 -21.73 -2.96 -14.38
C LYS A 53 -20.66 -2.73 -13.31
N LEU A 54 -20.14 -3.83 -12.79
CA LEU A 54 -19.03 -3.81 -11.85
C LEU A 54 -17.74 -3.52 -12.63
N ASN A 55 -17.18 -2.32 -12.48
CA ASN A 55 -15.94 -1.92 -13.14
C ASN A 55 -14.74 -2.30 -12.27
N THR A 56 -13.61 -2.63 -12.90
CA THR A 56 -12.37 -3.02 -12.20
C THR A 56 -11.38 -1.86 -12.23
N TYR A 57 -10.91 -1.47 -11.05
CA TYR A 57 -9.89 -0.45 -10.84
C TYR A 57 -8.64 -1.14 -10.32
N GLU A 58 -7.51 -0.91 -10.98
CA GLU A 58 -6.22 -1.49 -10.63
C GLU A 58 -5.42 -0.47 -9.83
N GLN A 59 -4.60 -0.92 -8.87
CA GLN A 59 -3.71 -0.05 -8.11
C GLN A 59 -2.66 0.55 -9.05
N ILE A 60 -2.68 1.86 -9.28
CA ILE A 60 -1.77 2.53 -10.21
C ILE A 60 -0.61 3.22 -9.51
N LEU A 61 -0.82 3.70 -8.28
CA LEU A 61 0.17 4.38 -7.45
C LEU A 61 0.00 3.93 -6.01
N ARG A 62 1.10 3.65 -5.34
CA ARG A 62 1.17 3.45 -3.89
C ARG A 62 2.30 4.28 -3.30
N MET A 63 1.98 5.03 -2.26
CA MET A 63 2.94 5.76 -1.44
C MET A 63 2.76 5.29 -0.01
N ARG A 64 3.79 4.64 0.53
CA ARG A 64 3.78 4.12 1.90
C ARG A 64 4.94 4.70 2.66
N TYR A 65 4.69 5.22 3.86
CA TYR A 65 5.73 5.77 4.70
C TYR A 65 5.54 5.39 6.16
N THR A 66 6.66 5.19 6.84
CA THR A 66 6.70 4.85 8.27
C THR A 66 7.12 6.06 9.07
N ILE A 67 6.32 6.47 10.04
CA ILE A 67 6.74 7.45 11.05
C ILE A 67 7.37 6.67 12.22
N PRO A 68 8.63 6.96 12.59
CA PRO A 68 9.34 6.21 13.62
C PRO A 68 8.54 6.13 14.93
N ASN A 69 8.38 4.92 15.47
CA ASN A 69 7.67 4.64 16.73
C ASN A 69 6.22 5.15 16.80
N ASP A 70 5.60 5.46 15.66
CA ASP A 70 4.25 6.02 15.61
C ASP A 70 3.31 5.17 14.76
N LYS A 71 3.42 5.27 13.44
CA LYS A 71 2.48 4.64 12.50
C LYS A 71 3.13 4.27 11.18
N ILE A 72 2.47 3.37 10.44
CA ILE A 72 2.66 3.23 9.00
C ILE A 72 1.44 3.81 8.31
N ASN A 73 1.66 4.64 7.30
CA ASN A 73 0.59 5.20 6.46
C ASN A 73 0.81 4.75 5.02
N SER A 74 -0.26 4.30 4.36
CA SER A 74 -0.25 3.92 2.95
C SER A 74 -1.41 4.59 2.22
N TRP A 75 -1.06 5.26 1.13
CA TRP A 75 -1.98 5.80 0.16
C TRP A 75 -1.90 4.96 -1.11
N CYS A 76 -3.02 4.40 -1.52
CA CYS A 76 -3.16 3.68 -2.78
C CYS A 76 -4.18 4.40 -3.66
N ILE A 77 -3.83 4.61 -4.92
CA ILE A 77 -4.72 5.19 -5.94
C ILE A 77 -5.01 4.10 -6.97
N TYR A 78 -6.27 3.98 -7.37
CA TYR A 78 -6.74 3.02 -8.35
C TYR A 78 -7.47 3.70 -9.50
N SER A 79 -7.31 3.11 -10.69
CA SER A 79 -7.90 3.60 -11.93
C SER A 79 -8.26 2.42 -12.83
N GLU A 80 -9.23 2.59 -13.72
CA GLU A 80 -9.52 1.61 -14.78
C GLU A 80 -8.42 1.57 -15.86
N GLU A 81 -7.55 2.58 -15.89
CA GLU A 81 -6.43 2.69 -16.81
C GLU A 81 -5.13 3.03 -16.06
N ARG A 82 -4.01 2.41 -16.45
CA ARG A 82 -2.72 2.61 -15.77
C ARG A 82 -1.95 3.83 -16.27
N GLU A 83 -2.09 4.21 -17.53
CA GLU A 83 -1.24 5.19 -18.19
C GLU A 83 -1.98 6.49 -18.55
N TYR A 84 -1.27 7.61 -18.40
CA TYR A 84 -1.74 8.92 -18.85
C TYR A 84 -1.35 9.19 -20.33
N PRO A 85 -2.18 9.87 -21.13
CA PRO A 85 -3.53 10.34 -20.81
C PRO A 85 -4.48 9.16 -20.77
N PHE A 86 -5.25 9.10 -19.69
CA PHE A 86 -6.37 8.17 -19.62
C PHE A 86 -7.30 8.47 -20.81
N LYS A 87 -7.66 7.43 -21.57
CA LYS A 87 -8.34 7.55 -22.86
C LYS A 87 -9.64 8.34 -22.67
N LYS A 88 -9.64 9.57 -23.22
CA LYS A 88 -10.78 10.49 -23.14
C LYS A 88 -12.01 9.83 -23.78
N GLY A 89 -13.05 9.63 -22.96
CA GLY A 89 -14.34 9.07 -23.37
C GLY A 89 -14.88 7.95 -22.46
N LYS A 90 -14.07 7.43 -21.52
CA LYS A 90 -14.46 6.31 -20.64
C LYS A 90 -14.02 6.42 -19.17
N GLN A 91 -13.43 7.53 -18.74
CA GLN A 91 -13.02 7.65 -17.34
C GLN A 91 -14.24 7.76 -16.43
N SER A 92 -14.42 6.74 -15.60
CA SER A 92 -15.35 6.71 -14.49
C SER A 92 -14.89 7.68 -13.39
N GLY A 93 -13.63 7.59 -12.99
CA GLY A 93 -13.03 8.37 -11.90
C GLY A 93 -11.82 7.64 -11.31
N LEU A 94 -11.44 7.98 -10.07
CA LEU A 94 -10.36 7.34 -9.33
C LEU A 94 -10.87 6.80 -8.00
N ILE A 95 -10.25 5.73 -7.49
CA ILE A 95 -10.45 5.31 -6.10
C ILE A 95 -9.20 5.64 -5.31
N ILE A 96 -9.37 6.28 -4.16
CA ILE A 96 -8.32 6.52 -3.18
C ILE A 96 -8.56 5.61 -1.99
N ARG A 97 -7.52 4.94 -1.51
CA ARG A 97 -7.56 4.15 -0.29
C ARG A 97 -6.42 4.58 0.63
N ASN A 98 -6.78 4.96 1.85
CA ASN A 98 -5.85 5.22 2.94
C ASN A 98 -5.87 4.06 3.92
N VAL A 99 -4.70 3.59 4.32
CA VAL A 99 -4.52 2.55 5.33
C VAL A 99 -3.48 3.03 6.33
N ILE A 100 -3.87 3.16 7.60
CA ILE A 100 -3.01 3.59 8.68
C ILE A 100 -2.93 2.49 9.73
N TRP A 101 -1.73 1.98 9.98
CA TRP A 101 -1.47 1.12 11.14
C TRP A 101 -0.93 1.95 12.31
N ASP A 102 -1.68 1.99 13.41
CA ASP A 102 -1.27 2.61 14.68
C ASP A 102 -0.32 1.68 15.45
N ARG A 103 0.93 1.66 14.97
CA ARG A 103 2.01 0.84 15.51
C ARG A 103 2.33 1.21 16.96
N LYS A 104 2.21 2.48 17.35
CA LYS A 104 2.46 2.96 18.71
C LYS A 104 1.49 2.34 19.70
N ARG A 105 0.20 2.35 19.39
CA ARG A 105 -0.83 1.74 20.24
C ARG A 105 -0.59 0.24 20.39
N ASP A 106 -0.33 -0.46 19.30
CA ASP A 106 -0.07 -1.90 19.36
C ASP A 106 1.22 -2.23 20.12
N THR A 107 2.27 -1.42 19.95
CA THR A 107 3.52 -1.54 20.71
C THR A 107 3.26 -1.39 22.21
N ASN A 108 2.46 -0.40 22.61
CA ASN A 108 2.11 -0.19 24.02
C ASN A 108 1.30 -1.38 24.60
N ILE A 109 0.39 -1.95 23.82
CA ILE A 109 -0.39 -3.13 24.22
C ILE A 109 0.53 -4.33 24.42
N VAL A 110 1.42 -4.62 23.48
CA VAL A 110 2.34 -5.77 23.57
C VAL A 110 3.33 -5.60 24.72
N LYS A 111 3.93 -4.43 24.88
CA LYS A 111 4.84 -4.14 26.01
C LYS A 111 4.13 -4.23 27.36
N GLY A 112 2.86 -3.84 27.42
CA GLY A 112 2.03 -3.94 28.63
C GLY A 112 1.66 -5.37 29.03
N ASN A 113 1.87 -6.37 28.16
CA ASN A 113 1.64 -7.76 28.48
C ASN A 113 2.73 -8.69 27.87
N PRO A 114 3.93 -8.74 28.48
CA PRO A 114 5.08 -9.47 27.95
C PRO A 114 4.91 -10.99 27.95
N SER A 115 3.87 -11.51 28.62
CA SER A 115 3.55 -12.94 28.63
C SER A 115 2.85 -13.42 27.35
N ILE A 116 2.33 -12.49 26.53
CA ILE A 116 1.68 -12.84 25.28
C ILE A 116 2.73 -13.20 24.23
N LYS A 117 2.78 -14.48 23.86
CA LYS A 117 3.62 -14.97 22.76
C LYS A 117 2.87 -15.00 21.42
N GLU A 118 1.54 -15.01 21.45
CA GLU A 118 0.67 -15.07 20.28
C GLU A 118 -0.49 -14.08 20.44
N GLN A 119 -0.67 -13.17 19.47
CA GLN A 119 -1.81 -12.26 19.48
C GLN A 119 -2.92 -12.83 18.62
N LYS A 120 -4.08 -13.13 19.21
CA LYS A 120 -5.30 -13.47 18.45
C LYS A 120 -6.04 -12.24 17.92
N ARG A 121 -5.67 -11.06 18.41
CA ARG A 121 -6.25 -9.77 18.03
C ARG A 121 -5.75 -9.36 16.64
N TRP A 122 -6.52 -8.51 15.97
CA TRP A 122 -6.03 -7.73 14.83
C TRP A 122 -5.14 -6.56 15.29
N PRO A 123 -4.10 -6.18 14.50
CA PRO A 123 -3.44 -4.90 14.68
C PRO A 123 -4.44 -3.74 14.57
N THR A 124 -4.11 -2.60 15.17
CA THR A 124 -4.94 -1.40 15.14
C THR A 124 -4.79 -0.69 13.80
N ILE A 125 -5.62 -1.07 12.81
CA ILE A 125 -5.59 -0.51 11.46
C ILE A 125 -6.84 0.33 11.20
N TYR A 126 -6.64 1.53 10.67
CA TYR A 126 -7.69 2.44 10.21
C TYR A 126 -7.66 2.51 8.69
N ILE A 127 -8.82 2.34 8.06
CA ILE A 127 -8.93 2.30 6.60
C ILE A 127 -10.04 3.23 6.15
N LYS A 128 -9.77 4.03 5.12
CA LYS A 128 -10.78 4.81 4.41
C LYS A 128 -10.62 4.62 2.92
N SER A 129 -11.71 4.33 2.22
CA SER A 129 -11.75 4.23 0.76
C SER A 129 -12.77 5.19 0.20
N ILE A 130 -12.39 5.90 -0.85
CA ILE A 130 -13.13 7.02 -1.41
C ILE A 130 -13.11 6.86 -2.90
N TYR A 131 -14.29 7.02 -3.50
CA TYR A 131 -14.42 7.15 -4.93
C TYR A 131 -14.48 8.65 -5.28
N LEU A 132 -13.57 9.09 -6.15
CA LEU A 132 -13.59 10.42 -6.75
C LEU A 132 -14.14 10.32 -8.16
N THR A 133 -15.17 11.10 -8.44
CA THR A 133 -15.66 11.30 -9.80
C THR A 133 -14.61 12.03 -10.65
N ASN A 134 -14.67 11.83 -11.96
CA ASN A 134 -13.69 12.38 -12.88
C ASN A 134 -13.50 13.91 -12.73
N ASP A 135 -14.60 14.66 -12.56
CA ASP A 135 -14.62 16.12 -12.35
C ASP A 135 -13.92 16.59 -11.07
N LYS A 136 -13.72 15.70 -10.09
CA LYS A 136 -13.03 15.99 -8.83
C LYS A 136 -11.60 15.48 -8.78
N SER A 137 -11.14 14.82 -9.85
CA SER A 137 -9.87 14.11 -9.87
C SER A 137 -8.75 14.83 -10.62
N ASP A 138 -9.04 15.99 -11.24
CA ASP A 138 -8.10 16.70 -12.11
C ASP A 138 -6.77 17.05 -11.42
N ASP A 139 -6.82 17.56 -10.19
CA ASP A 139 -5.61 17.91 -9.43
C ASP A 139 -4.76 16.66 -9.15
N LEU A 140 -5.40 15.56 -8.72
CA LEU A 140 -4.70 14.31 -8.46
C LEU A 140 -4.08 13.72 -9.73
N ILE A 141 -4.81 13.75 -10.85
CA ILE A 141 -4.32 13.30 -12.16
C ILE A 141 -3.11 14.13 -12.59
N LYS A 142 -3.15 15.45 -12.38
CA LYS A 142 -2.03 16.34 -12.66
C LYS A 142 -0.80 15.95 -11.84
N GLU A 143 -0.95 15.74 -10.54
CA GLU A 143 0.17 15.36 -9.67
C GLU A 143 0.71 13.96 -10.01
N ILE A 144 -0.14 13.00 -10.42
CA ILE A 144 0.31 11.69 -10.94
C ILE A 144 1.17 11.87 -12.21
N LYS A 145 0.74 12.73 -13.13
CA LYS A 145 1.51 13.03 -14.35
C LYS A 145 2.86 13.68 -14.03
N GLU A 146 2.90 14.64 -13.11
CA GLU A 146 4.15 15.25 -12.65
C GLU A 146 5.06 14.19 -12.01
N PHE A 147 4.50 13.30 -11.21
CA PHE A 147 5.24 12.21 -10.59
C PHE A 147 5.81 11.23 -11.62
N ASP A 148 5.04 10.85 -12.65
CA ASP A 148 5.50 9.97 -13.74
C ASP A 148 6.73 10.54 -14.44
N GLN A 149 6.83 11.88 -14.60
CA GLN A 149 8.02 12.53 -15.16
C GLN A 149 9.26 12.41 -14.28
N LEU A 150 9.11 12.32 -12.96
CA LEU A 150 10.23 12.15 -12.02
C LEU A 150 10.77 10.73 -12.04
N ILE A 151 9.90 9.73 -12.24
CA ILE A 151 10.26 8.32 -12.10
C ILE A 151 10.52 7.60 -13.43
N TRP A 152 10.23 8.22 -14.59
CA TRP A 152 10.32 7.52 -15.88
C TRP A 152 11.74 6.99 -16.19
N ARG A 153 12.78 7.64 -15.67
CA ARG A 153 14.19 7.21 -15.80
C ARG A 153 14.64 6.26 -14.67
N GLY A 154 13.71 5.80 -13.85
CA GLY A 154 13.98 5.13 -12.59
C GLY A 154 14.18 6.12 -11.43
N ILE A 155 14.18 5.58 -10.21
CA ILE A 155 14.35 6.35 -8.98
C ILE A 155 15.82 6.33 -8.58
N ILE A 156 16.49 7.48 -8.68
CA ILE A 156 17.89 7.65 -8.28
C ILE A 156 17.93 8.31 -6.90
N LEU A 157 18.62 7.67 -5.96
CA LEU A 157 18.80 8.17 -4.61
C LEU A 157 20.19 8.78 -4.43
N LYS A 158 20.28 9.84 -3.64
CA LYS A 158 21.55 10.47 -3.22
C LYS A 158 21.69 10.35 -1.70
N LYS A 159 22.93 10.37 -1.20
CA LYS A 159 23.18 10.40 0.23
C LYS A 159 22.62 11.71 0.82
N ARG A 160 21.90 11.62 1.94
CA ARG A 160 21.39 12.80 2.65
C ARG A 160 22.49 13.48 3.47
N ASP A 161 22.39 14.81 3.63
CA ASP A 161 23.19 15.54 4.60
C ASP A 161 22.72 15.20 6.03
N THR A 162 23.67 14.79 6.88
CA THR A 162 23.48 14.41 8.29
C THR A 162 22.79 15.45 9.18
N LYS A 163 22.67 16.71 8.74
CA LYS A 163 22.01 17.79 9.50
C LYS A 163 20.50 17.82 9.33
N GLU A 164 19.94 17.05 8.39
CA GLU A 164 18.50 16.98 8.17
C GLU A 164 17.89 15.83 8.99
N HIS A 165 16.83 16.13 9.73
CA HIS A 165 16.05 15.13 10.46
C HIS A 165 14.76 14.83 9.70
N PRO A 166 14.69 13.73 8.92
CA PRO A 166 13.51 13.43 8.13
C PRO A 166 12.33 13.01 9.02
N LEU A 167 11.13 13.21 8.47
CA LEU A 167 9.85 12.83 9.08
C LEU A 167 9.61 11.31 9.04
N TRP A 168 10.24 10.61 8.11
CA TRP A 168 9.95 9.22 7.78
C TRP A 168 11.17 8.32 8.03
N LEU A 169 10.92 7.14 8.59
CA LEU A 169 11.90 6.07 8.75
C LEU A 169 12.13 5.33 7.43
N ASP A 170 11.03 4.97 6.78
CA ASP A 170 11.03 4.30 5.49
C ASP A 170 10.03 5.01 4.60
N LEU A 171 10.39 5.12 3.33
CA LEU A 171 9.55 5.64 2.26
C LEU A 171 9.56 4.64 1.12
N GLU A 172 8.38 4.15 0.77
CA GLU A 172 8.11 3.33 -0.39
C GLU A 172 7.27 4.13 -1.39
N VAL A 173 7.69 4.07 -2.65
CA VAL A 173 6.84 4.47 -3.76
C VAL A 173 6.79 3.36 -4.79
N MET A 174 5.58 3.11 -5.29
CA MET A 174 5.32 2.16 -6.35
C MET A 174 4.39 2.80 -7.38
N ARG A 175 4.73 2.65 -8.66
CA ARG A 175 3.90 3.03 -9.81
C ARG A 175 3.78 1.85 -10.78
N TRP A 176 2.57 1.53 -11.21
CA TRP A 176 2.27 0.49 -12.21
C TRP A 176 1.95 1.06 -13.58
N PHE A 177 2.60 0.51 -14.59
CA PHE A 177 2.39 0.83 -16.01
C PHE A 177 1.87 -0.40 -16.76
N ASP A 178 1.52 -0.25 -18.03
CA ASP A 178 1.09 -1.40 -18.84
C ASP A 178 2.26 -2.37 -19.07
N TRP A 179 3.49 -1.85 -19.12
CA TRP A 179 4.71 -2.64 -19.36
C TRP A 179 5.32 -3.25 -18.08
N GLY A 180 4.93 -2.83 -16.88
CA GLY A 180 5.56 -3.31 -15.64
C GLY A 180 5.38 -2.37 -14.44
N GLN A 181 6.36 -2.36 -13.54
CA GLN A 181 6.33 -1.51 -12.34
C GLN A 181 7.65 -0.79 -12.09
N VAL A 182 7.55 0.41 -11.53
CA VAL A 182 8.65 1.11 -10.88
C VAL A 182 8.35 1.12 -9.38
N LYS A 183 9.17 0.43 -8.58
CA LYS A 183 9.03 0.36 -7.12
C LYS A 183 10.39 0.53 -6.45
N THR A 184 10.46 1.43 -5.48
CA THR A 184 11.63 1.62 -4.63
C THR A 184 11.20 1.89 -3.20
N THR A 185 11.93 1.31 -2.25
CA THR A 185 11.83 1.62 -0.82
C THR A 185 13.20 2.04 -0.33
N TRP A 186 13.27 3.13 0.44
CA TRP A 186 14.52 3.60 1.04
C TRP A 186 14.28 4.20 2.41
N SER A 187 15.34 4.26 3.20
CA SER A 187 15.36 5.01 4.45
C SER A 187 15.70 6.46 4.17
N PRO A 188 14.78 7.42 4.42
CA PRO A 188 15.05 8.83 4.26
C PRO A 188 16.14 9.35 5.21
N TYR A 189 16.53 8.60 6.24
CA TYR A 189 17.64 8.98 7.13
C TYR A 189 19.01 8.94 6.45
N GLU A 190 19.19 8.06 5.47
CA GLU A 190 20.49 7.83 4.83
C GLU A 190 20.51 8.33 3.39
N MET A 191 19.40 8.12 2.68
CA MET A 191 19.27 8.35 1.26
C MET A 191 18.07 9.26 0.98
N MET A 192 18.11 10.01 -0.10
CA MET A 192 17.06 10.95 -0.45
C MET A 192 16.85 11.07 -1.95
N ASN A 193 15.63 11.42 -2.31
CA ASN A 193 15.32 12.04 -3.59
C ASN A 193 14.38 13.21 -3.31
N HIS A 194 14.94 14.43 -3.27
CA HIS A 194 14.22 15.62 -2.84
C HIS A 194 12.96 15.90 -3.68
N GLU A 195 13.03 15.72 -4.99
CA GLU A 195 11.91 15.98 -5.90
C GLU A 195 10.77 15.02 -5.64
N ILE A 196 11.07 13.72 -5.49
CA ILE A 196 10.07 12.69 -5.16
C ILE A 196 9.48 12.93 -3.77
N GLU A 197 10.31 13.22 -2.76
CA GLU A 197 9.83 13.47 -1.40
C GLU A 197 8.92 14.70 -1.31
N MET A 198 9.28 15.79 -1.99
CA MET A 198 8.41 16.97 -2.09
C MET A 198 7.11 16.65 -2.82
N GLN A 199 7.15 15.84 -3.87
CA GLN A 199 5.95 15.41 -4.57
C GLN A 199 5.03 14.56 -3.69
N ILE A 200 5.60 13.70 -2.83
CA ILE A 200 4.83 12.89 -1.87
C ILE A 200 4.19 13.77 -0.78
N ILE A 201 4.87 14.82 -0.33
CA ILE A 201 4.28 15.78 0.61
C ILE A 201 3.04 16.43 -0.03
N LYS A 202 3.16 16.94 -1.27
CA LYS A 202 2.01 17.51 -1.99
C LYS A 202 0.87 16.50 -2.16
N PHE A 203 1.18 15.26 -2.56
CA PHE A 203 0.18 14.21 -2.64
C PHE A 203 -0.51 14.01 -1.30
N ASN A 204 0.24 13.92 -0.21
CA ASN A 204 -0.32 13.69 1.11
C ASN A 204 -1.29 14.80 1.52
N ASP A 205 -0.99 16.06 1.21
CA ASP A 205 -1.87 17.19 1.50
C ASP A 205 -3.19 17.09 0.72
N ILE A 206 -3.12 16.84 -0.60
CA ILE A 206 -4.28 16.65 -1.47
C ILE A 206 -5.13 15.44 -1.02
N LEU A 207 -4.47 14.33 -0.71
CA LEU A 207 -5.13 13.09 -0.32
C LEU A 207 -5.79 13.21 1.06
N GLU A 208 -5.18 13.92 2.01
CA GLU A 208 -5.81 14.23 3.30
C GLU A 208 -7.01 15.17 3.13
N GLU A 209 -6.95 16.15 2.23
CA GLU A 209 -8.11 16.98 1.89
C GLU A 209 -9.26 16.12 1.35
N TYR A 210 -9.00 15.27 0.35
CA TYR A 210 -10.01 14.32 -0.14
C TYR A 210 -10.51 13.40 0.98
N LYS A 211 -9.63 12.98 1.90
CA LYS A 211 -10.05 12.16 3.03
C LYS A 211 -11.02 12.88 3.95
N ASN A 212 -10.89 14.18 4.13
CA ASN A 212 -11.70 14.94 5.07
C ASN A 212 -12.98 15.49 4.44
N ASN A 213 -13.01 15.64 3.12
CA ASN A 213 -14.18 16.12 2.38
C ASN A 213 -15.27 15.06 2.23
N GLU A 214 -16.51 15.52 2.05
CA GLU A 214 -17.64 14.67 1.69
C GLU A 214 -17.64 14.36 0.18
N HIS A 215 -17.92 13.11 -0.15
CA HIS A 215 -17.98 12.62 -1.53
C HIS A 215 -19.32 11.95 -1.81
N ALA A 216 -19.69 11.91 -3.08
CA ALA A 216 -20.89 11.20 -3.51
C ALA A 216 -20.77 9.72 -3.12
N LYS A 217 -21.83 9.18 -2.54
CA LYS A 217 -21.91 7.74 -2.24
C LYS A 217 -22.05 6.97 -3.55
N ILE A 218 -21.34 5.86 -3.65
CA ILE A 218 -21.53 4.86 -4.69
C ILE A 218 -22.25 3.64 -4.12
N TYR A 219 -22.83 2.82 -4.99
CA TYR A 219 -23.61 1.65 -4.60
C TYR A 219 -22.76 0.55 -3.95
N GLN A 220 -21.61 0.20 -4.54
CA GLN A 220 -20.82 -0.96 -4.11
C GLN A 220 -19.33 -0.80 -4.39
N MET A 221 -18.49 -1.34 -3.50
CA MET A 221 -17.04 -1.47 -3.67
C MET A 221 -16.58 -2.82 -3.10
N ASP A 222 -16.05 -3.68 -3.95
CA ASP A 222 -15.50 -5.00 -3.64
C ASP A 222 -13.98 -4.91 -3.60
N LEU A 223 -13.39 -5.31 -2.46
CA LEU A 223 -11.95 -5.31 -2.25
C LEU A 223 -11.40 -6.70 -2.60
N ASP A 224 -10.66 -6.80 -3.70
CA ASP A 224 -10.23 -8.08 -4.27
C ASP A 224 -8.85 -8.48 -3.72
N TYR A 225 -8.84 -8.98 -2.49
CA TYR A 225 -7.64 -9.45 -1.81
C TYR A 225 -7.15 -10.78 -2.38
N LEU A 226 -5.85 -10.91 -2.63
CA LEU A 226 -5.23 -12.16 -3.12
C LEU A 226 -5.55 -13.37 -2.22
N ILE A 227 -5.47 -13.17 -0.92
CA ILE A 227 -5.82 -14.11 0.14
C ILE A 227 -6.89 -13.45 1.03
N PRO A 228 -8.00 -14.13 1.35
CA PRO A 228 -8.98 -13.61 2.30
C PRO A 228 -8.32 -13.25 3.64
N LEU A 229 -8.65 -12.07 4.18
CA LEU A 229 -7.97 -11.49 5.35
C LEU A 229 -7.94 -12.43 6.56
N GLU A 230 -9.07 -13.05 6.89
CA GLU A 230 -9.16 -14.00 8.01
C GLU A 230 -8.24 -15.22 7.81
N VAL A 231 -8.12 -15.70 6.58
CA VAL A 231 -7.22 -16.81 6.23
C VAL A 231 -5.76 -16.37 6.38
N PHE A 232 -5.39 -15.20 5.87
CA PHE A 232 -4.04 -14.65 6.00
C PHE A 232 -3.64 -14.47 7.47
N LYS A 233 -4.53 -13.91 8.30
CA LYS A 233 -4.33 -13.75 9.74
C LYS A 233 -4.15 -15.09 10.43
N LYS A 234 -5.01 -16.08 10.13
CA LYS A 234 -4.95 -17.42 10.71
C LYS A 234 -3.57 -18.05 10.48
N HIS A 235 -3.07 -18.01 9.25
CA HIS A 235 -1.73 -18.52 8.92
C HIS A 235 -0.61 -17.71 9.59
N THR A 236 -0.71 -16.38 9.62
CA THR A 236 0.29 -15.52 10.27
C THR A 236 0.38 -15.77 11.78
N GLN A 237 -0.75 -16.03 12.42
CA GLN A 237 -0.86 -16.19 13.87
C GLN A 237 -0.80 -17.64 14.36
N GLY A 238 -0.84 -18.64 13.46
CA GLY A 238 -0.82 -20.06 13.83
C GLY A 238 -2.10 -20.61 14.42
N ILE A 239 -3.24 -19.98 14.10
CA ILE A 239 -4.57 -20.36 14.63
C ILE A 239 -5.21 -21.43 13.73
#